data_AF-A0A661XMD1-F1
#
_entry.id   AF-A0A661XMD1-F1
#
_cell.length_a   1.000
_cell.length_b   1.000
_cell.length_c   1.000
_cell.angle_alpha   90.00
_cell.angle_beta   90.00
_cell.angle_gamma   90.00
#
_symmetry.space_group_name_H-M   'P 1'
#
loop_
_entity.id
_entity.type
_entity.pdbx_description
1 polymer ?
#
loop_
_entity_poly.entity_id
_entity_poly.type
_entity_poly.pdbx_seq_one_letter_code
_entity_poly.pdbx_strand_id
1 'polypeptide(L)'
;MLNWIIKNEIAVDSMPLKNKMKEAQREGVKAIILLANEPIPKEWIPCNITHKCFSADIFLQSDLIELREFFLYSGFLKRIRFPFVIYYENDLPSVSMLAALYLVYNGEKVVNAIKTVESKVILNWTDEQKGFMYNIADHIKLFYLNKRMTKFYEADMQVQLLRKLCPWDREQTHKSLIPELIEEPLELVQAIKKESFSSITEELGDVLLQILLHSVIGEEEGKFSLDEVLDGLFDKMYRRHPHVFGESSVKQSNEVLKQWEAIKKIEKNGRSVDIAKVLAGLISAFDIQDEARKRGFDFSHIDQIMQKVKEELDEVKMEIEQGRDPASEIGDLLFSVVNLSRFSDVDPAHALFLSMEKFRERFEKIREKTDNKIEKFSDKQLGEIWEQIKKDERREKN
;
A
#
# COMPACT_ATOMS: atom_id res chain seq x y z
N MET A 1 28.35 -21.05 -18.27
CA MET A 1 27.35 -21.80 -17.50
C MET A 1 27.51 -21.46 -16.04
N LEU A 2 26.40 -21.15 -15.36
CA LEU A 2 26.38 -20.90 -13.92
C LEU A 2 26.63 -22.17 -13.11
N ASN A 3 27.25 -22.01 -11.94
CA ASN A 3 27.39 -23.11 -10.99
C ASN A 3 26.10 -23.25 -10.18
N TRP A 4 25.16 -24.03 -10.70
CA TRP A 4 23.92 -24.38 -10.00
C TRP A 4 24.22 -25.31 -8.81
N ILE A 5 24.01 -24.80 -7.59
CA ILE A 5 24.08 -25.61 -6.37
C ILE A 5 22.85 -26.51 -6.27
N ILE A 6 21.66 -25.91 -6.42
CA ILE A 6 20.40 -26.61 -6.66
C ILE A 6 19.84 -26.10 -7.98
N LYS A 7 19.62 -27.00 -8.94
CA LYS A 7 19.15 -26.65 -10.27
C LYS A 7 17.81 -25.92 -10.20
N ASN A 8 17.73 -24.77 -10.87
CA ASN A 8 16.54 -23.90 -10.91
C ASN A 8 16.13 -23.33 -9.54
N GLU A 9 17.05 -23.25 -8.57
CA GLU A 9 16.78 -22.63 -7.27
C GLU A 9 17.90 -21.65 -6.90
N ILE A 10 19.14 -22.14 -6.73
CA ILE A 10 20.27 -21.32 -6.32
C ILE A 10 21.53 -21.66 -7.12
N ALA A 11 22.18 -20.62 -7.64
CA ALA A 11 23.47 -20.68 -8.31
C ALA A 11 24.47 -19.70 -7.68
N VAL A 12 25.75 -19.93 -7.93
CA VAL A 12 26.84 -19.04 -7.50
C VAL A 12 27.81 -18.78 -8.66
N ASP A 13 28.36 -17.57 -8.72
CA ASP A 13 29.41 -17.19 -9.66
C ASP A 13 30.21 -16.02 -9.04
N SER A 14 31.48 -15.86 -9.40
CA SER A 14 32.39 -14.87 -8.81
C SER A 14 32.52 -13.58 -9.61
N MET A 15 31.89 -13.45 -10.78
CA MET A 15 32.06 -12.25 -11.61
C MET A 15 30.72 -11.64 -12.04
N PRO A 16 30.30 -10.49 -11.46
CA PRO A 16 29.08 -9.80 -11.86
C PRO A 16 29.28 -8.95 -13.13
N LEU A 17 29.67 -9.55 -14.26
CA LEU A 17 29.84 -8.83 -15.53
C LEU A 17 28.51 -8.68 -16.29
N LYS A 18 28.35 -7.60 -17.09
CA LYS A 18 27.17 -7.38 -17.94
C LYS A 18 26.76 -8.60 -18.79
N ASN A 19 27.74 -9.30 -19.36
CA ASN A 19 27.47 -10.50 -20.17
C ASN A 19 26.99 -11.68 -19.31
N LYS A 20 27.47 -11.80 -18.07
CA LYS A 20 27.07 -12.82 -17.11
C LYS A 20 25.64 -12.64 -16.63
N MET A 21 25.19 -11.39 -16.45
CA MET A 21 23.78 -11.12 -16.12
C MET A 21 22.82 -11.57 -17.22
N LYS A 22 23.18 -11.34 -18.49
CA LYS A 22 22.40 -11.84 -19.64
C LYS A 22 22.44 -13.36 -19.76
N GLU A 23 23.58 -13.99 -19.47
CA GLU A 23 23.71 -15.45 -19.44
C GLU A 23 22.82 -16.05 -18.35
N ALA A 24 22.86 -15.48 -17.14
CA ALA A 24 22.03 -15.91 -16.01
C ALA A 24 20.53 -15.86 -16.34
N GLN A 25 20.08 -14.77 -16.97
CA GLN A 25 18.70 -14.65 -17.45
C GLN A 25 18.31 -15.78 -18.42
N ARG A 26 19.20 -16.11 -19.38
CA ARG A 26 18.98 -17.21 -20.34
C ARG A 26 18.94 -18.57 -19.66
N GLU A 27 19.65 -18.74 -18.56
CA GLU A 27 19.62 -19.94 -17.72
C GLU A 27 18.40 -20.01 -16.78
N GLY A 28 17.50 -19.02 -16.82
CA GLY A 28 16.25 -19.01 -16.05
C GLY A 28 16.34 -18.32 -14.69
N VAL A 29 17.42 -17.59 -14.40
CA VAL A 29 17.54 -16.76 -13.20
C VAL A 29 16.54 -15.61 -13.25
N LYS A 30 15.84 -15.39 -12.13
CA LYS A 30 14.85 -14.32 -11.93
C LYS A 30 15.26 -13.31 -10.87
N ALA A 31 16.23 -13.64 -10.01
CA ALA A 31 16.75 -12.73 -8.99
C ALA A 31 18.28 -12.79 -8.89
N ILE A 32 18.90 -11.65 -8.60
CA ILE A 32 20.34 -11.54 -8.39
C ILE A 32 20.60 -11.04 -6.96
N ILE A 33 21.46 -11.75 -6.25
CA ILE A 33 22.03 -11.31 -4.97
C ILE A 33 23.47 -10.91 -5.24
N LEU A 34 23.83 -9.67 -4.88
CA LEU A 34 25.18 -9.13 -5.05
C LEU A 34 25.79 -8.88 -3.69
N LEU A 35 26.97 -9.43 -3.44
CA LEU A 35 27.86 -8.94 -2.39
C LEU A 35 28.77 -7.91 -3.01
N ALA A 36 28.62 -6.65 -2.63
CA ALA A 36 29.47 -5.58 -3.10
C ALA A 36 29.33 -4.36 -2.18
N ASN A 37 30.42 -3.64 -1.97
CA ASN A 37 30.40 -2.36 -1.26
C ASN A 37 29.87 -1.21 -2.15
N GLU A 38 29.89 -1.40 -3.47
CA GLU A 38 29.39 -0.45 -4.46
C GLU A 38 28.31 -1.12 -5.33
N PRO A 39 27.22 -0.42 -5.69
CA PRO A 39 26.19 -0.98 -6.54
C PRO A 39 26.70 -1.18 -7.98
N ILE A 40 26.30 -2.28 -8.62
CA ILE A 40 26.60 -2.46 -10.05
C ILE A 40 25.72 -1.53 -10.92
N PRO A 41 26.17 -1.17 -12.13
CA PRO A 41 25.39 -0.30 -13.01
C PRO A 41 24.02 -0.91 -13.35
N LYS A 42 22.94 -0.14 -13.18
CA LYS A 42 21.56 -0.60 -13.38
C LYS A 42 21.33 -1.19 -14.78
N GLU A 43 22.02 -0.64 -15.78
CA GLU A 43 21.94 -1.09 -17.17
C GLU A 43 22.58 -2.47 -17.44
N TRP A 44 23.22 -3.07 -16.44
CA TRP A 44 23.71 -4.45 -16.53
C TRP A 44 22.62 -5.46 -16.16
N ILE A 45 21.60 -5.04 -15.42
CA ILE A 45 20.56 -5.90 -14.88
C ILE A 45 19.38 -5.92 -15.87
N PRO A 46 18.99 -7.09 -16.40
CA PRO A 46 17.82 -7.20 -17.27
C PRO A 46 16.53 -6.72 -16.58
N CYS A 47 15.62 -6.07 -17.32
CA CYS A 47 14.42 -5.44 -16.76
C CYS A 47 13.44 -6.41 -16.07
N ASN A 48 13.53 -7.72 -16.33
CA ASN A 48 12.68 -8.75 -15.74
C ASN A 48 13.38 -9.54 -14.62
N ILE A 49 14.51 -9.05 -14.13
CA ILE A 49 15.25 -9.64 -13.01
C ILE A 49 15.24 -8.66 -11.84
N THR A 50 14.86 -9.14 -10.67
CA THR A 50 15.01 -8.38 -9.43
C THR A 50 16.43 -8.52 -8.89
N HIS A 51 16.91 -7.54 -8.13
CA HIS A 51 18.22 -7.63 -7.49
C HIS A 51 18.21 -7.04 -6.08
N LYS A 52 19.09 -7.55 -5.22
CA LYS A 52 19.40 -6.99 -3.91
C LYS A 52 20.91 -7.03 -3.69
N CYS A 53 21.48 -5.91 -3.25
CA CYS A 53 22.86 -5.82 -2.81
C CYS A 53 22.93 -6.04 -1.30
N PHE A 54 23.95 -6.76 -0.87
CA PHE A 54 24.34 -6.92 0.53
C PHE A 54 25.79 -6.47 0.69
N SER A 55 26.13 -6.01 1.89
CA SER A 55 27.50 -5.64 2.23
C SER A 55 28.48 -6.81 2.03
N ALA A 56 29.70 -6.51 1.58
CA ALA A 56 30.77 -7.51 1.53
C ALA A 56 31.19 -7.99 2.93
N ASP A 57 30.86 -7.20 3.96
CA ASP A 57 31.15 -7.48 5.37
C ASP A 57 30.16 -8.47 6.01
N ILE A 58 29.25 -9.08 5.24
CA ILE A 58 28.23 -10.04 5.69
C ILE A 58 28.78 -11.23 6.51
N PHE A 59 30.07 -11.53 6.42
CA PHE A 59 30.73 -12.59 7.18
C PHE A 59 31.38 -12.13 8.48
N LEU A 60 31.46 -10.82 8.73
CA LEU A 60 31.95 -10.29 9.98
C LEU A 60 30.95 -10.60 11.09
N GLN A 61 31.43 -11.18 12.20
CA GLN A 61 30.57 -11.52 13.35
C GLN A 61 29.83 -10.30 13.93
N SER A 62 30.34 -9.09 13.70
CA SER A 62 29.68 -7.84 14.09
C SER A 62 28.43 -7.51 13.27
N ASP A 63 28.22 -8.14 12.12
CA ASP A 63 27.14 -7.83 11.18
C ASP A 63 26.26 -9.05 10.87
N LEU A 64 25.65 -9.60 11.92
CA LEU A 64 24.65 -10.68 11.76
C LEU A 64 23.31 -10.17 11.20
N ILE A 65 23.11 -8.85 11.12
CA ILE A 65 21.89 -8.24 10.60
C ILE A 65 21.83 -8.49 9.09
N GLU A 66 22.94 -8.25 8.39
CA GLU A 66 23.02 -8.43 6.94
C GLU A 66 22.83 -9.91 6.56
N LEU A 67 23.42 -10.83 7.34
CA LEU A 67 23.24 -12.27 7.16
C LEU A 67 21.78 -12.70 7.40
N ARG A 68 21.11 -12.10 8.38
CA ARG A 68 19.67 -12.33 8.62
C ARG A 68 18.82 -11.84 7.45
N GLU A 69 19.08 -10.63 6.96
CA GLU A 69 18.40 -10.11 5.78
C GLU A 69 18.62 -11.01 4.56
N PHE A 70 19.82 -11.57 4.39
CA PHE A 70 20.09 -12.56 3.33
C PHE A 70 19.21 -13.80 3.47
N PHE A 71 19.09 -14.36 4.67
CA PHE A 71 18.24 -15.53 4.90
C PHE A 71 16.75 -15.25 4.68
N LEU A 72 16.26 -14.10 5.14
CA LEU A 72 14.87 -13.69 4.92
C LEU A 72 14.57 -13.49 3.43
N TYR A 73 15.44 -12.77 2.72
CA TYR A 73 15.31 -12.50 1.29
C TYR A 73 15.39 -13.78 0.44
N SER A 74 16.41 -14.61 0.66
CA SER A 74 16.58 -15.87 -0.08
C SER A 74 15.48 -16.90 0.25
N GLY A 75 14.99 -16.92 1.49
CA GLY A 75 13.82 -17.70 1.89
C GLY A 75 12.54 -17.26 1.15
N PHE A 76 12.32 -15.96 1.00
CA PHE A 76 11.23 -15.42 0.18
C PHE A 76 11.36 -15.85 -1.28
N LEU A 77 12.54 -15.70 -1.90
CA LEU A 77 12.79 -16.13 -3.28
C LEU A 77 12.49 -17.61 -3.49
N LYS A 78 12.89 -18.46 -2.54
CA LYS A 78 12.55 -19.89 -2.55
C LYS A 78 11.03 -20.10 -2.52
N ARG A 79 10.31 -19.41 -1.64
CA ARG A 79 8.86 -19.54 -1.49
C ARG A 79 8.11 -19.21 -2.79
N ILE A 80 8.52 -18.13 -3.47
CA ILE A 80 7.92 -17.73 -4.76
C ILE A 80 8.51 -18.49 -5.96
N ARG A 81 9.44 -19.43 -5.72
CA ARG A 81 10.15 -20.23 -6.73
C ARG A 81 10.87 -19.35 -7.76
N PHE A 82 11.56 -18.33 -7.29
CA PHE A 82 12.43 -17.50 -8.12
C PHE A 82 13.86 -18.05 -8.08
N PRO A 83 14.37 -18.64 -9.17
CA PRO A 83 15.75 -19.08 -9.23
C PRO A 83 16.67 -17.87 -9.12
N PHE A 84 17.69 -17.94 -8.28
CA PHE A 84 18.58 -16.81 -8.04
C PHE A 84 20.05 -17.19 -8.11
N VAL A 85 20.88 -16.18 -8.37
CA VAL A 85 22.33 -16.31 -8.39
C VAL A 85 22.94 -15.35 -7.38
N ILE A 86 23.95 -15.82 -6.64
CA ILE A 86 24.76 -15.00 -5.75
C ILE A 86 26.07 -14.66 -6.47
N TYR A 87 26.39 -13.38 -6.58
CA TYR A 87 27.70 -12.90 -7.05
C TYR A 87 28.47 -12.20 -5.94
N TYR A 88 29.79 -12.36 -5.97
CA TYR A 88 30.74 -11.55 -5.20
C TYR A 88 32.03 -11.43 -5.99
N GLU A 89 32.54 -10.21 -6.11
CA GLU A 89 33.67 -9.88 -6.96
C GLU A 89 34.94 -10.69 -6.63
N ASN A 90 35.22 -11.68 -7.49
CA ASN A 90 36.37 -12.58 -7.44
C ASN A 90 36.48 -13.46 -6.18
N ASP A 91 35.41 -13.63 -5.41
CA ASP A 91 35.40 -14.46 -4.20
C ASP A 91 34.34 -15.55 -4.26
N LEU A 92 34.67 -16.60 -5.03
CA LEU A 92 33.85 -17.79 -5.16
C LEU A 92 33.65 -18.54 -3.83
N PRO A 93 34.67 -18.71 -2.96
CA PRO A 93 34.48 -19.34 -1.66
C PRO A 93 33.38 -18.68 -0.81
N SER A 94 33.37 -17.35 -0.72
CA SER A 94 32.38 -16.62 0.08
C SER A 94 30.94 -16.78 -0.42
N VAL A 95 30.68 -16.66 -1.74
CA VAL A 95 29.33 -16.91 -2.28
C VAL A 95 28.89 -18.36 -2.12
N SER A 96 29.83 -19.29 -2.23
CA SER A 96 29.58 -20.70 -1.96
C SER A 96 29.27 -20.96 -0.49
N MET A 97 29.82 -20.15 0.43
CA MET A 97 29.53 -20.24 1.86
C MET A 97 28.11 -19.78 2.15
N LEU A 98 27.67 -18.66 1.54
CA LEU A 98 26.27 -18.22 1.61
C LEU A 98 25.32 -19.25 1.01
N ALA A 99 25.70 -19.92 -0.09
CA ALA A 99 24.89 -21.00 -0.64
C ALA A 99 24.77 -22.18 0.33
N ALA A 100 25.86 -22.59 0.99
CA ALA A 100 25.80 -23.64 2.01
C ALA A 100 24.94 -23.22 3.21
N LEU A 101 25.10 -21.99 3.70
CA LEU A 101 24.30 -21.42 4.78
C LEU A 101 22.82 -21.32 4.42
N TYR A 102 22.49 -20.97 3.17
CA TYR A 102 21.12 -21.01 2.66
C TYR A 102 20.52 -22.42 2.75
N LEU A 103 21.27 -23.47 2.39
CA LEU A 103 20.81 -24.85 2.54
C LEU A 103 20.55 -25.19 4.01
N VAL A 104 21.44 -24.78 4.91
CA VAL A 104 21.30 -24.98 6.36
C VAL A 104 20.09 -24.25 6.93
N TYR A 105 19.88 -22.99 6.55
CA TYR A 105 18.69 -22.21 6.90
C TYR A 105 17.40 -22.88 6.41
N ASN A 106 17.48 -23.67 5.35
CA ASN A 106 16.38 -24.45 4.80
C ASN A 106 16.27 -25.88 5.35
N GLY A 107 16.99 -26.19 6.43
CA GLY A 107 16.87 -27.44 7.18
C GLY A 107 17.91 -28.52 6.84
N GLU A 108 18.88 -28.23 5.96
CA GLU A 108 19.96 -29.17 5.65
C GLU A 108 21.01 -29.23 6.76
N LYS A 109 21.66 -30.38 6.95
CA LYS A 109 22.80 -30.46 7.88
C LYS A 109 24.03 -29.79 7.26
N VAL A 110 24.82 -29.08 8.06
CA VAL A 110 26.05 -28.39 7.60
C VAL A 110 26.95 -29.29 6.76
N VAL A 111 27.20 -30.52 7.21
CA VAL A 111 28.03 -31.51 6.49
C VAL A 111 27.49 -31.80 5.09
N ASN A 112 26.17 -31.92 4.95
CA ASN A 112 25.53 -32.21 3.66
C ASN A 112 25.48 -30.97 2.77
N ALA A 113 25.24 -29.79 3.36
CA ALA A 113 25.28 -28.53 2.63
C ALA A 113 26.66 -28.29 2.00
N ILE A 114 27.74 -28.49 2.77
CA ILE A 114 29.12 -28.40 2.29
C ILE A 114 29.35 -29.38 1.13
N LYS A 115 29.03 -30.66 1.32
CA LYS A 115 29.20 -31.68 0.27
C LYS A 115 28.41 -31.37 -1.00
N THR A 116 27.20 -30.82 -0.85
CA THR A 116 26.35 -30.43 -1.99
C THR A 116 27.06 -29.34 -2.79
N VAL A 117 27.58 -28.32 -2.14
CA VAL A 117 28.32 -27.23 -2.79
C VAL A 117 29.63 -27.74 -3.43
N GLU A 118 30.42 -28.53 -2.71
CA GLU A 118 31.68 -29.12 -3.23
C GLU A 118 31.46 -30.01 -4.47
N SER A 119 30.29 -30.65 -4.58
CA SER A 119 29.95 -31.46 -5.76
C SER A 119 29.71 -30.64 -7.03
N LYS A 120 29.50 -29.32 -6.88
CA LYS A 120 29.15 -28.39 -7.97
C LYS A 120 30.22 -27.36 -8.23
N VAL A 121 31.05 -27.04 -7.23
CA VAL A 121 32.09 -26.02 -7.29
C VAL A 121 33.37 -26.58 -6.71
N ILE A 122 34.47 -26.47 -7.46
CA ILE A 122 35.80 -26.88 -7.00
C ILE A 122 36.32 -25.83 -6.03
N LEU A 123 36.34 -26.15 -4.73
CA LEU A 123 36.71 -25.24 -3.66
C LEU A 123 37.57 -25.96 -2.61
N ASN A 124 38.44 -25.19 -1.95
CA ASN A 124 39.16 -25.61 -0.75
C ASN A 124 38.71 -24.74 0.42
N TRP A 125 37.78 -25.26 1.22
CA TRP A 125 37.29 -24.59 2.43
C TRP A 125 38.35 -24.53 3.52
N THR A 126 38.57 -23.35 4.10
CA THR A 126 39.40 -23.21 5.30
C THR A 126 38.66 -23.75 6.53
N ASP A 127 39.41 -24.11 7.58
CA ASP A 127 38.81 -24.52 8.86
C ASP A 127 38.01 -23.38 9.50
N GLU A 128 38.43 -22.14 9.27
CA GLU A 128 37.71 -20.93 9.70
C GLU A 128 36.33 -20.82 9.02
N GLN A 129 36.26 -20.99 7.69
CA GLN A 129 34.99 -20.96 6.95
C GLN A 129 34.04 -22.08 7.41
N LYS A 130 34.57 -23.29 7.61
CA LYS A 130 33.78 -24.41 8.16
C LYS A 130 33.31 -24.08 9.57
N GLY A 131 34.21 -23.61 10.44
CA GLY A 131 33.91 -23.22 11.81
C GLY A 131 32.82 -22.14 11.87
N PHE A 132 32.88 -21.15 10.99
CA PHE A 132 31.83 -20.13 10.85
C PHE A 132 30.49 -20.76 10.48
N MET A 133 30.44 -21.62 9.46
CA MET A 133 29.19 -22.29 9.07
C MET A 133 28.58 -23.13 10.20
N TYR A 134 29.40 -23.87 10.95
CA TYR A 134 28.94 -24.62 12.12
C TYR A 134 28.40 -23.69 13.21
N ASN A 135 29.11 -22.59 13.51
CA ASN A 135 28.66 -21.61 14.50
C ASN A 135 27.30 -21.00 14.12
N ILE A 136 27.14 -20.56 12.87
CA ILE A 136 25.86 -20.05 12.38
C ILE A 136 24.77 -21.11 12.44
N ALA A 137 25.07 -22.37 12.10
CA ALA A 137 24.09 -23.45 12.16
C ALA A 137 23.60 -23.73 13.59
N ASP A 138 24.48 -23.70 14.58
CA ASP A 138 24.13 -23.86 15.99
C ASP A 138 23.19 -22.74 16.47
N HIS A 139 23.30 -21.55 15.86
CA HIS A 139 22.51 -20.37 16.17
C HIS A 139 21.44 -20.04 15.12
N ILE A 140 21.15 -20.96 14.19
CA ILE A 140 20.32 -20.67 13.01
C ILE A 140 18.92 -20.15 13.38
N LYS A 141 18.43 -20.55 14.56
CA LYS A 141 17.13 -20.12 15.09
C LYS A 141 17.03 -18.62 15.34
N LEU A 142 18.15 -17.93 15.60
CA LEU A 142 18.18 -16.48 15.82
C LEU A 142 17.91 -15.67 14.55
N PHE A 143 18.06 -16.30 13.38
CA PHE A 143 17.83 -15.67 12.09
C PHE A 143 16.37 -15.77 11.63
N TYR A 144 15.54 -16.60 12.29
CA TYR A 144 14.11 -16.65 11.99
C TYR A 144 13.35 -15.50 12.63
N LEU A 145 12.42 -14.96 11.85
CA LEU A 145 11.31 -14.18 12.37
C LEU A 145 10.21 -15.11 12.93
N ASN A 146 9.40 -14.59 13.85
CA ASN A 146 8.16 -15.29 14.18
C ASN A 146 7.22 -15.32 12.97
N LYS A 147 6.31 -16.30 12.93
CA LYS A 147 5.42 -16.54 11.78
C LYS A 147 4.70 -15.27 11.30
N ARG A 148 4.20 -14.43 12.21
CA ARG A 148 3.46 -13.22 11.85
C ARG A 148 4.36 -12.21 11.14
N MET A 149 5.54 -11.94 11.71
CA MET A 149 6.51 -11.02 11.12
C MET A 149 7.03 -11.51 9.78
N THR A 150 7.30 -12.82 9.64
CA THR A 150 7.70 -13.41 8.35
C THR A 150 6.64 -13.16 7.29
N LYS A 151 5.36 -13.39 7.59
CA LYS A 151 4.27 -13.18 6.62
C LYS A 151 4.11 -11.72 6.21
N PHE A 152 4.28 -10.79 7.14
CA PHE A 152 4.23 -9.36 6.84
C PHE A 152 5.40 -8.94 5.94
N TYR A 153 6.62 -9.33 6.32
CA TYR A 153 7.83 -9.06 5.52
C TYR A 153 7.73 -9.62 4.10
N GLU A 154 7.28 -10.86 3.95
CA GLU A 154 7.10 -11.47 2.63
C GLU A 154 6.01 -10.78 1.79
N ALA A 155 4.95 -10.25 2.41
CA ALA A 155 3.90 -9.52 1.71
C ALA A 155 4.41 -8.18 1.17
N ASP A 156 5.11 -7.41 2.01
CA ASP A 156 5.78 -6.17 1.59
C ASP A 156 6.77 -6.43 0.44
N MET A 157 7.63 -7.43 0.60
CA MET A 157 8.54 -7.87 -0.46
C MET A 157 7.84 -8.26 -1.77
N GLN A 158 6.67 -8.90 -1.67
CA GLN A 158 5.90 -9.30 -2.84
C GLN A 158 5.35 -8.08 -3.57
N VAL A 159 4.86 -7.06 -2.85
CA VAL A 159 4.40 -5.79 -3.43
C VAL A 159 5.55 -5.06 -4.11
N GLN A 160 6.71 -4.95 -3.45
CA GLN A 160 7.91 -4.36 -4.06
C GLN A 160 8.36 -5.10 -5.34
N LEU A 161 8.23 -6.44 -5.35
CA LEU A 161 8.55 -7.25 -6.51
C LEU A 161 7.58 -7.01 -7.67
N LEU A 162 6.29 -6.91 -7.38
CA LEU A 162 5.25 -6.60 -8.37
C LEU A 162 5.47 -5.22 -9.00
N ARG A 163 5.71 -4.20 -8.18
CA ARG A 163 6.07 -2.84 -8.64
C ARG A 163 7.28 -2.82 -9.57
N LYS A 164 8.25 -3.72 -9.38
CA LYS A 164 9.43 -3.85 -10.24
C LYS A 164 9.13 -4.60 -11.54
N LEU A 165 8.43 -5.73 -11.46
CA LEU A 165 8.38 -6.72 -12.54
C LEU A 165 7.06 -6.75 -13.32
N CYS A 166 5.94 -6.36 -12.73
CA CYS A 166 4.64 -6.33 -13.40
C CYS A 166 4.41 -4.96 -14.06
N PRO A 167 4.15 -4.91 -15.39
CA PRO A 167 3.93 -3.64 -16.08
C PRO A 167 2.75 -2.84 -15.51
N TRP A 168 1.64 -3.52 -15.21
CA TRP A 168 0.43 -2.87 -14.68
C TRP A 168 0.67 -2.29 -13.29
N ASP A 169 1.26 -3.08 -12.38
CA ASP A 169 1.56 -2.60 -11.02
C ASP A 169 2.54 -1.43 -11.07
N ARG A 170 3.56 -1.48 -11.93
CA ARG A 170 4.58 -0.43 -12.06
C ARG A 170 4.03 0.91 -12.54
N GLU A 171 3.00 0.91 -13.37
CA GLU A 171 2.40 2.13 -13.92
C GLU A 171 1.44 2.83 -12.93
N GLN A 172 1.08 2.17 -11.83
CA GLN A 172 0.18 2.76 -10.83
C GLN A 172 0.80 3.97 -10.13
N THR A 173 -0.05 4.90 -9.75
CA THR A 173 0.26 6.11 -8.99
C THR A 173 -0.70 6.24 -7.82
N HIS A 174 -0.40 7.11 -6.86
CA HIS A 174 -1.35 7.41 -5.77
C HIS A 174 -2.74 7.83 -6.26
N LYS A 175 -2.84 8.46 -7.44
CA LYS A 175 -4.12 8.93 -8.00
C LYS A 175 -4.89 7.84 -8.71
N SER A 176 -4.19 6.93 -9.41
CA SER A 176 -4.85 5.86 -10.15
C SER A 176 -5.45 4.81 -9.22
N LEU A 177 -4.90 4.66 -8.02
CA LEU A 177 -5.34 3.71 -6.98
C LEU A 177 -6.43 4.26 -6.04
N ILE A 178 -6.90 5.50 -6.25
CA ILE A 178 -7.96 6.08 -5.42
C ILE A 178 -9.26 5.24 -5.44
N PRO A 179 -9.73 4.74 -6.60
CA PRO A 179 -10.93 3.90 -6.63
C PRO A 179 -10.81 2.69 -5.71
N GLU A 180 -9.73 1.92 -5.84
CA GLU A 180 -9.50 0.72 -5.05
C GLU A 180 -9.31 1.06 -3.56
N LEU A 181 -8.56 2.14 -3.24
CA LEU A 181 -8.40 2.61 -1.85
C LEU A 181 -9.74 2.97 -1.18
N ILE A 182 -10.79 3.23 -1.96
CA ILE A 182 -12.15 3.49 -1.48
C ILE A 182 -13.00 2.21 -1.48
N GLU A 183 -12.88 1.37 -2.50
CA GLU A 183 -13.63 0.12 -2.70
C GLU A 183 -13.31 -0.92 -1.62
N GLU A 184 -12.03 -1.26 -1.38
CA GLU A 184 -11.66 -2.35 -0.45
C GLU A 184 -12.19 -2.13 0.98
N PRO A 185 -12.10 -0.91 1.58
CA PRO A 185 -12.70 -0.67 2.89
C PRO A 185 -14.22 -0.84 2.93
N LEU A 186 -14.91 -0.65 1.80
CA LEU A 186 -16.35 -0.82 1.71
C LEU A 186 -16.74 -2.27 1.53
N GLU A 187 -16.01 -3.02 0.72
CA GLU A 187 -16.15 -4.48 0.65
C GLU A 187 -15.94 -5.08 2.05
N LEU A 188 -14.95 -4.58 2.81
CA LEU A 188 -14.76 -4.94 4.22
C LEU A 188 -15.99 -4.62 5.08
N VAL A 189 -16.62 -3.43 4.93
CA VAL A 189 -17.86 -3.11 5.65
C VAL A 189 -18.98 -4.08 5.27
N GLN A 190 -19.12 -4.43 4.00
CA GLN A 190 -20.11 -5.40 3.55
C GLN A 190 -19.86 -6.80 4.14
N ALA A 191 -18.60 -7.25 4.15
CA ALA A 191 -18.18 -8.52 4.73
C ALA A 191 -18.48 -8.60 6.24
N ILE A 192 -18.22 -7.50 6.97
CA ILE A 192 -18.57 -7.37 8.40
C ILE A 192 -20.08 -7.47 8.61
N LYS A 193 -20.89 -6.74 7.82
CA LYS A 193 -22.36 -6.78 7.91
C LYS A 193 -22.94 -8.17 7.64
N LYS A 194 -22.30 -8.94 6.75
CA LYS A 194 -22.68 -10.31 6.40
C LYS A 194 -22.13 -11.36 7.38
N GLU A 195 -21.35 -10.96 8.38
CA GLU A 195 -20.66 -11.84 9.35
C GLU A 195 -19.81 -12.95 8.68
N SER A 196 -19.30 -12.69 7.47
CA SER A 196 -18.48 -13.64 6.71
C SER A 196 -17.01 -13.49 7.10
N PHE A 197 -16.54 -14.29 8.06
CA PHE A 197 -15.14 -14.18 8.53
C PHE A 197 -14.09 -14.45 7.44
N SER A 198 -14.40 -15.29 6.45
CA SER A 198 -13.52 -15.51 5.30
C SER A 198 -13.40 -14.25 4.46
N SER A 199 -14.54 -13.62 4.12
CA SER A 199 -14.55 -12.36 3.37
C SER A 199 -13.86 -11.26 4.17
N ILE A 200 -14.16 -11.11 5.46
CA ILE A 200 -13.47 -10.12 6.32
C ILE A 200 -11.94 -10.29 6.25
N THR A 201 -11.45 -11.54 6.22
CA THR A 201 -10.01 -11.81 6.14
C THR A 201 -9.42 -11.42 4.78
N GLU A 202 -10.17 -11.63 3.69
CA GLU A 202 -9.82 -11.24 2.33
C GLU A 202 -9.75 -9.72 2.20
N GLU A 203 -10.83 -9.01 2.53
CA GLU A 203 -10.89 -7.55 2.40
C GLU A 203 -9.90 -6.82 3.32
N LEU A 204 -9.60 -7.37 4.51
CA LEU A 204 -8.52 -6.85 5.36
C LEU A 204 -7.15 -6.98 4.69
N GLY A 205 -6.96 -8.02 3.88
CA GLY A 205 -5.79 -8.23 3.04
C GLY A 205 -5.70 -7.18 1.94
N ASP A 206 -6.82 -6.87 1.28
CA ASP A 206 -6.85 -5.90 0.16
C ASP A 206 -6.66 -4.46 0.66
N VAL A 207 -7.26 -4.10 1.81
CA VAL A 207 -6.94 -2.83 2.49
C VAL A 207 -5.46 -2.75 2.87
N LEU A 208 -4.84 -3.85 3.34
CA LEU A 208 -3.41 -3.88 3.64
C LEU A 208 -2.56 -3.75 2.37
N LEU A 209 -2.98 -4.38 1.26
CA LEU A 209 -2.33 -4.24 -0.04
C LEU A 209 -2.26 -2.78 -0.48
N GLN A 210 -3.36 -2.02 -0.33
CA GLN A 210 -3.37 -0.60 -0.66
C GLN A 210 -2.37 0.20 0.19
N ILE A 211 -2.26 -0.08 1.49
CA ILE A 211 -1.27 0.58 2.38
C ILE A 211 0.15 0.29 1.90
N LEU A 212 0.48 -0.97 1.60
CA LEU A 212 1.81 -1.36 1.13
C LEU A 212 2.12 -0.75 -0.24
N LEU A 213 1.17 -0.77 -1.17
CA LEU A 213 1.35 -0.26 -2.53
C LEU A 213 1.61 1.26 -2.53
N HIS A 214 0.82 2.01 -1.76
CA HIS A 214 1.07 3.45 -1.57
C HIS A 214 2.40 3.71 -0.87
N SER A 215 2.82 2.88 0.09
CA SER A 215 4.11 3.06 0.76
C SER A 215 5.28 2.87 -0.22
N VAL A 216 5.24 1.82 -1.05
CA VAL A 216 6.27 1.58 -2.08
C VAL A 216 6.30 2.70 -3.12
N ILE A 217 5.16 3.23 -3.56
CA ILE A 217 5.11 4.39 -4.46
C ILE A 217 5.75 5.63 -3.79
N GLY A 218 5.46 5.87 -2.51
CA GLY A 218 6.05 6.96 -1.73
C GLY A 218 7.58 6.87 -1.66
N GLU A 219 8.11 5.64 -1.50
CA GLU A 219 9.56 5.37 -1.48
C GLU A 219 10.19 5.61 -2.84
N GLU A 220 9.56 5.13 -3.91
CA GLU A 220 10.02 5.33 -5.30
C GLU A 220 10.05 6.82 -5.68
N GLU A 221 9.13 7.62 -5.16
CA GLU A 221 9.09 9.08 -5.35
C GLU A 221 10.00 9.85 -4.37
N GLY A 222 10.65 9.16 -3.43
CA GLY A 222 11.50 9.76 -2.39
C GLY A 222 10.74 10.71 -1.47
N LYS A 223 9.47 10.42 -1.20
CA LYS A 223 8.57 11.28 -0.39
C LYS A 223 8.41 10.80 1.04
N PHE A 224 8.19 9.51 1.22
CA PHE A 224 8.08 8.85 2.53
C PHE A 224 8.25 7.34 2.39
N SER A 225 8.55 6.63 3.48
CA SER A 225 8.65 5.17 3.52
C SER A 225 7.55 4.47 4.31
N LEU A 226 7.46 3.13 4.18
CA LEU A 226 6.62 2.31 5.04
C LEU A 226 7.00 2.49 6.53
N ASP A 227 8.29 2.63 6.84
CA ASP A 227 8.76 2.88 8.20
C ASP A 227 8.19 4.19 8.76
N GLU A 228 8.22 5.28 7.97
CA GLU A 228 7.64 6.56 8.38
C GLU A 228 6.12 6.49 8.57
N VAL A 229 5.43 5.70 7.75
CA VAL A 229 3.98 5.43 7.91
C VAL A 229 3.70 4.69 9.23
N LEU A 230 4.51 3.68 9.56
CA LEU A 230 4.38 2.89 10.78
C LEU A 230 4.73 3.70 12.03
N ASP A 231 5.79 4.50 12.00
CA ASP A 231 6.18 5.40 13.09
C ASP A 231 5.09 6.45 13.35
N GLY A 232 4.55 7.05 12.28
CA GLY A 232 3.43 7.98 12.38
C GLY A 232 2.17 7.34 12.99
N LEU A 233 1.91 6.07 12.68
CA LEU A 233 0.83 5.30 13.32
C LEU A 233 1.12 5.05 14.80
N PHE A 234 2.34 4.60 15.13
CA PHE A 234 2.77 4.31 16.49
C PHE A 234 2.64 5.54 17.40
N ASP A 235 3.24 6.66 17.00
CA ASP A 235 3.21 7.91 17.75
C ASP A 235 1.79 8.43 17.96
N LYS A 236 0.95 8.32 16.92
CA LYS A 236 -0.47 8.69 16.99
C LYS A 236 -1.22 7.80 17.97
N MET A 237 -0.98 6.50 17.97
CA MET A 237 -1.62 5.57 18.90
C MET A 237 -1.15 5.82 20.33
N TYR A 238 0.15 6.06 20.55
CA TYR A 238 0.70 6.41 21.85
C TYR A 238 0.07 7.68 22.41
N ARG A 239 0.09 8.79 21.65
CA ARG A 239 -0.44 10.09 22.11
C ARG A 239 -1.95 10.10 22.34
N ARG A 240 -2.73 9.33 21.56
CA ARG A 240 -4.20 9.28 21.69
C ARG A 240 -4.70 8.36 22.80
N HIS A 241 -3.81 7.59 23.43
CA HIS A 241 -4.15 6.70 24.54
C HIS A 241 -3.33 7.03 25.80
N PRO A 242 -3.40 8.28 26.32
CA PRO A 242 -2.67 8.65 27.54
C PRO A 242 -3.18 7.90 28.79
N HIS A 243 -4.37 7.31 28.73
CA HIS A 243 -4.90 6.43 29.78
C HIS A 243 -4.28 5.02 29.76
N VAL A 244 -3.66 4.63 28.65
CA VAL A 244 -2.90 3.38 28.54
C VAL A 244 -1.41 3.62 28.77
N PHE A 245 -0.86 4.71 28.20
CA PHE A 245 0.59 4.92 28.13
C PHE A 245 1.13 6.10 28.96
N GLY A 246 0.26 6.89 29.61
CA GLY A 246 0.64 8.07 30.39
C GLY A 246 -0.11 8.17 31.73
N GLU A 247 -0.20 9.38 32.29
CA GLU A 247 -0.74 9.64 33.63
C GLU A 247 -2.26 9.92 33.67
N SER A 248 -3.02 9.54 32.65
CA SER A 248 -4.47 9.75 32.65
C SER A 248 -5.17 8.63 33.44
N SER A 249 -5.86 8.99 34.52
CA SER A 249 -6.57 8.04 35.40
C SER A 249 -7.96 7.61 34.89
N VAL A 250 -8.28 7.91 33.64
CA VAL A 250 -9.57 7.61 33.03
C VAL A 250 -9.74 6.11 32.81
N LYS A 251 -10.79 5.52 33.40
CA LYS A 251 -11.04 4.06 33.38
C LYS A 251 -12.32 3.65 32.64
N GLN A 252 -13.24 4.57 32.40
CA GLN A 252 -14.53 4.26 31.76
C GLN A 252 -14.53 4.58 30.27
N SER A 253 -15.10 3.69 29.45
CA SER A 253 -15.17 3.82 27.98
C SER A 253 -15.71 5.19 27.52
N ASN A 254 -16.74 5.72 28.18
CA ASN A 254 -17.33 7.02 27.85
C ASN A 254 -16.39 8.20 28.11
N GLU A 255 -15.57 8.11 29.14
CA GLU A 255 -14.59 9.15 29.48
C GLU A 255 -13.37 9.06 28.55
N VAL A 256 -12.96 7.84 28.17
CA VAL A 256 -11.94 7.60 27.14
C VAL A 256 -12.37 8.21 25.80
N LEU A 257 -13.63 8.02 25.40
CA LEU A 257 -14.15 8.57 24.15
C LEU A 257 -14.11 10.11 24.14
N LYS A 258 -14.51 10.77 25.23
CA LYS A 258 -14.42 12.23 25.38
C LYS A 258 -12.97 12.73 25.30
N GLN A 259 -12.04 12.04 25.97
CA GLN A 259 -10.62 12.38 25.91
C GLN A 259 -10.06 12.21 24.49
N TRP A 260 -10.44 11.13 23.81
CA TRP A 260 -10.02 10.85 22.43
C TRP A 260 -10.55 11.91 21.45
N GLU A 261 -11.82 12.31 21.57
CA GLU A 261 -12.38 13.39 20.77
C GLU A 261 -11.71 14.74 21.02
N ALA A 262 -11.37 15.06 22.28
CA ALA A 262 -10.65 16.27 22.64
C ALA A 262 -9.24 16.31 22.01
N ILE A 263 -8.49 15.21 22.09
CA ILE A 263 -7.16 15.08 21.46
C ILE A 263 -7.29 15.21 19.93
N LYS A 264 -8.29 14.54 19.32
CA LYS A 264 -8.54 14.61 17.87
C LYS A 264 -8.88 16.04 17.41
N LYS A 265 -9.61 16.83 18.22
CA LYS A 265 -9.92 18.23 17.94
C LYS A 265 -8.69 19.13 18.00
N ILE A 266 -7.76 18.86 18.91
CA ILE A 266 -6.50 19.61 19.02
C ILE A 266 -5.57 19.31 17.84
N GLU A 267 -5.48 18.04 17.42
CA GLU A 267 -4.64 17.62 16.29
C GLU A 267 -5.16 18.08 14.93
N LYS A 268 -6.48 18.19 14.77
CA LYS A 268 -7.08 18.77 13.57
C LYS A 268 -7.02 20.30 13.70
N ASN A 269 -6.01 20.92 13.11
CA ASN A 269 -5.93 22.38 12.84
C ASN A 269 -7.16 22.87 12.02
N GLY A 270 -8.34 22.97 12.63
CA GLY A 270 -9.55 23.53 12.04
C GLY A 270 -10.18 22.77 10.87
N ARG A 271 -9.70 21.58 10.46
CA ARG A 271 -10.31 20.82 9.36
C ARG A 271 -11.51 20.00 9.84
N SER A 272 -12.67 20.64 9.74
CA SER A 272 -14.03 20.13 9.97
C SER A 272 -14.60 19.36 8.77
N VAL A 273 -15.70 18.66 9.04
CA VAL A 273 -16.53 17.72 8.25
C VAL A 273 -16.05 16.25 8.25
N ASP A 274 -16.95 15.36 8.66
CA ASP A 274 -16.79 13.90 8.67
C ASP A 274 -17.09 13.35 7.26
N ILE A 275 -16.35 13.85 6.26
CA ILE A 275 -16.54 13.59 4.82
C ILE A 275 -16.63 12.08 4.55
N ALA A 276 -15.85 11.29 5.28
CA ALA A 276 -15.84 9.83 5.19
C ALA A 276 -17.22 9.18 5.39
N LYS A 277 -18.07 9.70 6.30
CA LYS A 277 -19.42 9.14 6.51
C LYS A 277 -20.37 9.48 5.36
N VAL A 278 -20.24 10.68 4.81
CA VAL A 278 -21.05 11.13 3.67
C VAL A 278 -20.66 10.33 2.42
N LEU A 279 -19.36 10.15 2.19
CA LEU A 279 -18.85 9.32 1.09
C LEU A 279 -19.29 7.86 1.25
N ALA A 280 -19.17 7.26 2.44
CA ALA A 280 -19.62 5.89 2.68
C ALA A 280 -21.13 5.69 2.41
N GLY A 281 -21.96 6.69 2.71
CA GLY A 281 -23.39 6.67 2.41
C GLY A 281 -23.68 6.69 0.90
N LEU A 282 -22.98 7.54 0.13
CA LEU A 282 -23.11 7.60 -1.32
C LEU A 282 -22.68 6.30 -2.00
N ILE A 283 -21.60 5.69 -1.52
CA ILE A 283 -21.08 4.48 -2.14
C ILE A 283 -21.98 3.29 -1.81
N SER A 284 -22.48 3.22 -0.57
CA SER A 284 -23.50 2.22 -0.22
C SER A 284 -24.75 2.32 -1.12
N ALA A 285 -25.19 3.53 -1.46
CA ALA A 285 -26.32 3.74 -2.37
C ALA A 285 -26.01 3.28 -3.80
N PHE A 286 -24.78 3.51 -4.28
CA PHE A 286 -24.32 3.08 -5.60
C PHE A 286 -24.29 1.55 -5.71
N ASP A 287 -23.74 0.88 -4.70
CA ASP A 287 -23.62 -0.59 -4.67
C ASP A 287 -24.98 -1.29 -4.65
N ILE A 288 -25.92 -0.79 -3.83
CA ILE A 288 -27.28 -1.34 -3.77
C ILE A 288 -27.97 -1.26 -5.14
N GLN A 289 -27.73 -0.18 -5.88
CA GLN A 289 -28.28 0.00 -7.23
C GLN A 289 -27.60 -0.88 -8.27
N ASP A 290 -26.27 -1.07 -8.17
CA ASP A 290 -25.56 -1.98 -9.06
C ASP A 290 -25.97 -3.45 -8.83
N GLU A 291 -26.17 -3.85 -7.58
CA GLU A 291 -26.71 -5.18 -7.24
C GLU A 291 -28.13 -5.37 -7.80
N ALA A 292 -28.99 -4.36 -7.68
CA ALA A 292 -30.34 -4.38 -8.26
C ALA A 292 -30.30 -4.56 -9.79
N ARG A 293 -29.41 -3.82 -10.48
CA ARG A 293 -29.18 -3.96 -11.92
C ARG A 293 -28.75 -5.36 -12.30
N LYS A 294 -27.76 -5.93 -11.60
CA LYS A 294 -27.25 -7.29 -11.85
C LYS A 294 -28.36 -8.35 -11.75
N ARG A 295 -29.41 -8.08 -10.98
CA ARG A 295 -30.62 -8.93 -10.84
C ARG A 295 -31.73 -8.58 -11.84
N GLY A 296 -31.48 -7.68 -12.79
CA GLY A 296 -32.41 -7.28 -13.83
C GLY A 296 -33.40 -6.19 -13.43
N PHE A 297 -33.22 -5.57 -12.26
CA PHE A 297 -34.05 -4.45 -11.82
C PHE A 297 -33.30 -3.13 -12.05
N ASP A 298 -33.47 -2.57 -13.25
CA ASP A 298 -32.86 -1.29 -13.62
C ASP A 298 -33.71 -0.51 -14.65
N PHE A 299 -33.42 0.77 -14.79
CA PHE A 299 -33.97 1.61 -15.85
C PHE A 299 -33.39 1.23 -17.22
N SER A 300 -34.12 1.52 -18.30
CA SER A 300 -33.67 1.16 -19.65
C SER A 300 -32.83 2.26 -20.32
N HIS A 301 -33.10 3.52 -19.98
CA HIS A 301 -32.49 4.70 -20.61
C HIS A 301 -32.27 5.82 -19.60
N ILE A 302 -31.21 6.61 -19.80
CA ILE A 302 -30.83 7.72 -18.92
C ILE A 302 -31.95 8.77 -18.75
N ASP A 303 -32.79 8.96 -19.78
CA ASP A 303 -33.93 9.88 -19.74
C ASP A 303 -34.94 9.53 -18.64
N GLN A 304 -35.12 8.23 -18.35
CA GLN A 304 -36.03 7.77 -17.29
C GLN A 304 -35.49 8.14 -15.91
N ILE A 305 -34.17 8.11 -15.72
CA ILE A 305 -33.52 8.51 -14.47
C ILE A 305 -33.53 10.02 -14.32
N MET A 306 -33.28 10.77 -15.40
CA MET A 306 -33.40 12.23 -15.38
C MET A 306 -34.83 12.66 -15.03
N GLN A 307 -35.85 11.93 -15.51
CA GLN A 307 -37.23 12.14 -15.13
C GLN A 307 -37.46 11.80 -13.64
N LYS A 308 -36.89 10.70 -13.14
CA LYS A 308 -37.01 10.32 -11.73
C LYS A 308 -36.34 11.35 -10.80
N VAL A 309 -35.14 11.83 -11.12
CA VAL A 309 -34.48 12.93 -10.37
C VAL A 309 -35.36 14.18 -10.32
N LYS A 310 -36.08 14.49 -11.41
CA LYS A 310 -37.01 15.62 -11.43
C LYS A 310 -38.25 15.38 -10.56
N GLU A 311 -38.79 14.16 -10.58
CA GLU A 311 -39.91 13.73 -9.73
C GLU A 311 -39.57 13.89 -8.24
N GLU A 312 -38.46 13.32 -7.79
CA GLU A 312 -38.00 13.43 -6.40
C GLU A 312 -37.76 14.88 -5.98
N LEU A 313 -37.23 15.72 -6.89
CA LEU A 313 -37.05 17.14 -6.64
C LEU A 313 -38.38 17.88 -6.46
N ASP A 314 -39.41 17.48 -7.21
CA ASP A 314 -40.75 18.06 -7.09
C ASP A 314 -41.46 17.57 -5.81
N GLU A 315 -41.21 16.34 -5.35
CA GLU A 315 -41.68 15.81 -4.06
C GLU A 315 -41.04 16.55 -2.88
N VAL A 316 -39.72 16.80 -2.92
CA VAL A 316 -39.04 17.65 -1.93
C VAL A 316 -39.68 19.04 -1.85
N LYS A 317 -40.00 19.65 -2.99
CA LYS A 317 -40.67 20.97 -3.00
C LYS A 317 -42.06 20.90 -2.37
N MET A 318 -42.84 19.87 -2.67
CA MET A 318 -44.17 19.69 -2.10
C MET A 318 -44.14 19.56 -0.57
N GLU A 319 -43.21 18.78 -0.02
CA GLU A 319 -43.04 18.64 1.43
C GLU A 319 -42.70 19.98 2.09
N ILE A 320 -41.77 20.74 1.49
CA ILE A 320 -41.38 22.07 1.98
C ILE A 320 -42.55 23.06 1.92
N GLU A 321 -43.28 23.12 0.81
CA GLU A 321 -44.43 24.02 0.62
C GLU A 321 -45.57 23.72 1.61
N GLN A 322 -45.73 22.45 1.97
CA GLN A 322 -46.74 21.99 2.91
C GLN A 322 -46.26 22.03 4.37
N GLY A 323 -45.05 22.53 4.63
CA GLY A 323 -44.47 22.69 5.97
C GLY A 323 -44.20 21.36 6.68
N ARG A 324 -44.02 20.28 5.91
CA ARG A 324 -43.65 18.95 6.42
C ARG A 324 -42.14 18.75 6.44
N ASP A 325 -41.69 17.64 7.01
CA ASP A 325 -40.28 17.27 7.06
C ASP A 325 -39.84 16.64 5.72
N PRO A 326 -39.00 17.32 4.91
CA PRO A 326 -38.60 16.82 3.60
C PRO A 326 -37.47 15.77 3.68
N ALA A 327 -37.06 15.32 4.87
CA ALA A 327 -35.90 14.46 5.04
C ALA A 327 -35.96 13.16 4.22
N SER A 328 -37.14 12.54 4.12
CA SER A 328 -37.34 11.32 3.31
C SER A 328 -37.09 11.59 1.83
N GLU A 329 -37.80 12.57 1.28
CA GLU A 329 -37.71 12.94 -0.15
C GLU A 329 -36.31 13.45 -0.53
N ILE A 330 -35.61 14.13 0.38
CA ILE A 330 -34.21 14.51 0.17
C ILE A 330 -33.33 13.25 0.06
N GLY A 331 -33.61 12.22 0.86
CA GLY A 331 -32.96 10.92 0.76
C GLY A 331 -33.18 10.27 -0.60
N ASP A 332 -34.42 10.26 -1.08
CA ASP A 332 -34.79 9.64 -2.36
C ASP A 332 -34.25 10.43 -3.57
N LEU A 333 -34.18 11.77 -3.47
CA LEU A 333 -33.48 12.62 -4.43
C LEU A 333 -31.99 12.30 -4.49
N LEU A 334 -31.30 12.20 -3.34
CA LEU A 334 -29.89 11.83 -3.29
C LEU A 334 -29.66 10.43 -3.89
N PHE A 335 -30.53 9.48 -3.57
CA PHE A 335 -30.49 8.12 -4.14
C PHE A 335 -30.66 8.13 -5.66
N SER A 336 -31.59 8.93 -6.19
CA SER A 336 -31.81 9.10 -7.63
C SER A 336 -30.62 9.76 -8.34
N VAL A 337 -29.95 10.72 -7.69
CA VAL A 337 -28.71 11.35 -8.22
C VAL A 337 -27.54 10.37 -8.24
N VAL A 338 -27.43 9.49 -7.25
CA VAL A 338 -26.45 8.39 -7.27
C VAL A 338 -26.72 7.46 -8.46
N ASN A 339 -27.99 7.16 -8.74
CA ASN A 339 -28.39 6.34 -9.89
C ASN A 339 -28.04 6.99 -11.23
N LEU A 340 -28.23 8.30 -11.33
CA LEU A 340 -27.80 9.08 -12.49
C LEU A 340 -26.27 9.01 -12.70
N SER A 341 -25.51 9.09 -11.60
CA SER A 341 -24.04 8.99 -11.64
C SER A 341 -23.61 7.63 -12.18
N ARG A 342 -24.21 6.54 -11.69
CA ARG A 342 -23.99 5.18 -12.19
C ARG A 342 -24.30 5.03 -13.68
N PHE A 343 -25.42 5.57 -14.16
CA PHE A 343 -25.77 5.53 -15.59
C PHE A 343 -24.82 6.34 -16.48
N SER A 344 -24.16 7.32 -15.89
CA SER A 344 -23.18 8.17 -16.57
C SER A 344 -21.76 7.61 -16.50
N ASP A 345 -21.57 6.42 -15.89
CA ASP A 345 -20.27 5.81 -15.61
C ASP A 345 -19.36 6.74 -14.77
N VAL A 346 -19.96 7.39 -13.79
CA VAL A 346 -19.30 8.32 -12.87
C VAL A 346 -19.45 7.82 -11.44
N ASP A 347 -18.33 7.68 -10.74
CA ASP A 347 -18.33 7.42 -9.31
C ASP A 347 -18.91 8.64 -8.54
N PRO A 348 -20.01 8.48 -7.79
CA PRO A 348 -20.69 9.57 -7.11
C PRO A 348 -19.88 10.14 -5.94
N ALA A 349 -19.08 9.33 -5.26
CA ALA A 349 -18.25 9.78 -4.14
C ALA A 349 -17.08 10.63 -4.64
N HIS A 350 -16.43 10.21 -5.72
CA HIS A 350 -15.39 10.96 -6.42
C HIS A 350 -15.96 12.27 -7.00
N ALA A 351 -17.12 12.23 -7.65
CA ALA A 351 -17.78 13.42 -8.17
C ALA A 351 -18.12 14.44 -7.08
N LEU A 352 -18.65 13.96 -5.94
CA LEU A 352 -18.90 14.82 -4.79
C LEU A 352 -17.60 15.39 -4.23
N PHE A 353 -16.56 14.56 -4.07
CA PHE A 353 -15.24 14.98 -3.58
C PHE A 353 -14.65 16.12 -4.43
N LEU A 354 -14.69 16.00 -5.76
CA LEU A 354 -14.24 17.06 -6.68
C LEU A 354 -15.05 18.36 -6.52
N SER A 355 -16.35 18.25 -6.27
CA SER A 355 -17.21 19.42 -6.02
C SER A 355 -16.88 20.10 -4.69
N MET A 356 -16.62 19.31 -3.65
CA MET A 356 -16.25 19.79 -2.31
C MET A 356 -14.90 20.51 -2.32
N GLU A 357 -13.87 19.96 -2.96
CA GLU A 357 -12.56 20.61 -3.06
C GLU A 357 -12.65 21.91 -3.86
N LYS A 358 -13.40 21.93 -4.96
CA LYS A 358 -13.68 23.17 -5.71
C LYS A 358 -14.40 24.22 -4.87
N PHE A 359 -15.36 23.82 -4.04
CA PHE A 359 -16.02 24.74 -3.12
C PHE A 359 -15.02 25.28 -2.09
N ARG A 360 -14.19 24.41 -1.51
CA ARG A 360 -13.18 24.75 -0.51
C ARG A 360 -12.17 25.77 -1.04
N GLU A 361 -11.60 25.52 -2.22
CA GLU A 361 -10.67 26.43 -2.88
C GLU A 361 -11.29 27.82 -3.09
N ARG A 362 -12.54 27.86 -3.58
CA ARG A 362 -13.26 29.12 -3.80
C ARG A 362 -13.59 29.83 -2.50
N PHE A 363 -13.96 29.08 -1.46
CA PHE A 363 -14.28 29.64 -0.16
C PHE A 363 -13.04 30.25 0.49
N GLU A 364 -11.87 29.62 0.38
CA GLU A 364 -10.60 30.22 0.83
C GLU A 364 -10.28 31.50 0.05
N LYS A 365 -10.48 31.53 -1.28
CA LYS A 365 -10.35 32.77 -2.07
C LYS A 365 -11.33 33.87 -1.63
N ILE A 366 -12.56 33.52 -1.23
CA ILE A 366 -13.51 34.48 -0.63
C ILE A 366 -12.93 34.99 0.70
N ARG A 367 -12.44 34.11 1.56
CA ARG A 367 -11.86 34.49 2.86
C ARG A 367 -10.70 35.46 2.68
N GLU A 368 -9.84 35.23 1.69
CA GLU A 368 -8.76 36.15 1.34
C GLU A 368 -9.28 37.50 0.84
N LYS A 369 -10.23 37.51 -0.12
CA LYS A 369 -10.80 38.74 -0.68
C LYS A 369 -11.63 39.55 0.33
N THR A 370 -12.10 38.92 1.40
CA THR A 370 -12.88 39.54 2.48
C THR A 370 -12.06 39.83 3.74
N ASP A 371 -10.74 39.60 3.73
CA ASP A 371 -9.86 39.73 4.91
C ASP A 371 -10.42 38.97 6.14
N ASN A 372 -10.94 37.76 5.90
CA ASN A 372 -11.62 36.90 6.85
C ASN A 372 -12.86 37.51 7.55
N LYS A 373 -13.42 38.61 7.04
CA LYS A 373 -14.58 39.31 7.62
C LYS A 373 -15.82 39.14 6.74
N ILE A 374 -16.17 37.89 6.44
CA ILE A 374 -17.28 37.54 5.53
C ILE A 374 -18.61 38.15 6.01
N GLU A 375 -18.82 38.21 7.32
CA GLU A 375 -20.02 38.75 7.96
C GLU A 375 -20.26 40.25 7.69
N LYS A 376 -19.25 40.98 7.18
CA LYS A 376 -19.37 42.40 6.83
C LYS A 376 -19.82 42.63 5.39
N PHE A 377 -19.92 41.58 4.59
CA PHE A 377 -20.34 41.66 3.19
C PHE A 377 -21.80 41.22 3.08
N SER A 378 -22.56 41.91 2.24
CA SER A 378 -23.90 41.47 1.87
C SER A 378 -23.86 40.25 0.95
N ASP A 379 -24.93 39.46 0.92
CA ASP A 379 -25.08 38.29 0.04
C ASP A 379 -24.82 38.65 -1.44
N LYS A 380 -25.24 39.85 -1.85
CA LYS A 380 -24.99 40.36 -3.21
C LYS A 380 -23.49 40.54 -3.49
N GLN A 381 -22.75 41.12 -2.55
CA GLN A 381 -21.30 41.33 -2.70
C GLN A 381 -20.53 40.00 -2.68
N LEU A 382 -20.91 39.07 -1.79
CA LEU A 382 -20.33 37.72 -1.77
C LEU A 382 -20.61 36.96 -3.07
N GLY A 383 -21.82 37.10 -3.62
CA GLY A 383 -22.19 36.54 -4.93
C GLY A 383 -21.36 37.11 -6.08
N GLU A 384 -21.11 38.42 -6.10
CA GLU A 384 -20.26 39.07 -7.10
C GLU A 384 -18.80 38.57 -7.01
N ILE A 385 -18.26 38.43 -5.79
CA ILE A 385 -16.92 37.88 -5.54
C ILE A 385 -16.83 36.43 -6.02
N TRP A 386 -17.83 35.61 -5.72
CA TRP A 386 -17.90 34.20 -6.13
C TRP A 386 -17.89 34.04 -7.66
N GLU A 387 -18.70 34.83 -8.36
CA GLU A 387 -18.72 34.80 -9.83
C GLU A 387 -17.43 35.32 -10.45
N GLN A 388 -16.76 36.29 -9.82
CA GLN A 388 -15.44 36.73 -10.26
C GLN A 388 -14.40 35.60 -10.13
N ILE A 389 -14.36 34.90 -8.99
CA ILE A 389 -13.47 33.75 -8.77
C ILE A 389 -13.71 32.66 -9.82
N LYS A 390 -14.97 32.35 -10.13
CA LYS A 390 -15.34 31.38 -11.18
C LYS A 390 -14.87 31.81 -12.58
N LYS A 391 -14.91 33.11 -12.89
CA LYS A 391 -14.41 33.64 -14.17
C LYS A 391 -12.90 33.55 -14.27
N ASP A 392 -12.18 33.85 -13.18
CA ASP A 392 -10.72 33.78 -13.14
C ASP A 392 -10.23 32.33 -13.34
N GLU A 393 -10.85 31.35 -12.66
CA GLU A 393 -10.55 29.91 -12.84
C GLU A 393 -10.78 29.40 -14.28
N ARG A 394 -11.80 29.91 -14.97
CA ARG A 394 -12.09 29.54 -16.37
C ARG A 394 -11.08 30.13 -17.35
N ARG A 395 -10.46 31.27 -17.00
CA ARG A 395 -9.40 31.91 -17.82
C ARG A 395 -8.05 31.24 -17.64
N GLU A 396 -7.77 30.64 -16.49
CA GLU A 396 -6.53 29.90 -16.23
C GLU A 396 -6.53 28.48 -16.84
N LYS A 397 -7.72 27.92 -17.11
CA LYS A 397 -7.88 26.58 -17.72
C LYS A 397 -7.94 26.57 -19.25
N ASN A 398 -8.11 27.73 -19.87
CA ASN A 398 -8.06 27.95 -21.33
C ASN A 398 -6.73 28.58 -21.70
#